data_AF-A0A9E3TDW0-F1
#
_entry.id   AF-A0A9E3TDW0-F1
#
_cell.length_a   1.000
_cell.length_b   1.000
_cell.length_c   1.000
_cell.angle_alpha   90.00
_cell.angle_beta   90.00
_cell.angle_gamma   90.00
#
_symmetry.space_group_name_H-M   'P 1'
#
loop_
_entity.id
_entity.type
_entity.pdbx_description
1 polymer ?
#
loop_
_entity_poly.entity_id
_entity_poly.type
_entity_poly.pdbx_seq_one_letter_code
_entity_poly.pdbx_strand_id
1 'polypeptide(L)' 'MFKLPENLESTYRFVTLASMRAEQLQAGALPRVKSEHRKVTVIAQEEVAAGLVEAWDPDAAEAAGPDASGGVGGEDA' A
#
# COMPACT_ATOMS: atom_id res chain seq x y z
N MET A 1 2.53 15.71 15.70
CA MET A 1 3.05 15.90 14.32
C MET A 1 3.92 14.70 14.03
N PHE A 2 3.55 13.85 13.07
CA PHE A 2 4.43 12.74 12.66
C PHE A 2 5.70 13.34 12.02
N LYS A 3 6.87 12.87 12.46
CA LYS A 3 8.13 13.22 11.79
C LYS A 3 8.16 12.48 10.45
N LEU A 4 8.60 13.19 9.41
CA LEU A 4 8.80 12.60 8.10
C LEU A 4 9.86 11.51 8.25
N PRO A 5 9.57 10.24 7.88
CA PRO A 5 10.55 9.18 7.98
C PRO A 5 11.67 9.43 6.96
N GLU A 6 12.90 9.01 7.27
CA GLU A 6 14.11 9.36 6.49
C GLU A 6 14.07 8.84 5.05
N ASN A 7 13.23 7.83 4.78
CA ASN A 7 12.99 7.25 3.45
C ASN A 7 12.01 8.07 2.59
N LEU A 8 11.37 9.11 3.14
CA LEU A 8 10.47 9.98 2.40
C LEU A 8 11.02 11.40 2.34
N GLU A 9 11.38 11.82 1.14
CA GLU A 9 11.98 13.15 0.89
C GLU A 9 10.96 14.30 0.99
N SER A 10 9.65 13.99 0.97
CA SER A 10 8.58 14.98 0.88
C SER A 10 7.36 14.65 1.72
N THR A 11 6.86 15.65 2.44
CA THR A 11 5.61 15.58 3.23
C THR A 11 4.40 15.28 2.35
N TYR A 12 4.39 15.76 1.11
CA TYR A 12 3.31 15.45 0.17
C TYR A 12 3.29 13.96 -0.18
N ARG A 13 4.46 13.35 -0.43
CA ARG A 13 4.55 11.92 -0.70
C ARG A 13 4.10 11.09 0.50
N PHE A 14 4.43 11.51 1.72
CA PHE A 14 3.93 10.87 2.94
C PHE A 14 2.40 10.88 3.01
N VAL A 15 1.76 12.04 2.78
CA VAL A 15 0.30 12.16 2.84
C VAL A 15 -0.38 11.33 1.76
N THR A 16 0.12 11.37 0.53
CA THR A 16 -0.43 10.56 -0.57
C THR A 16 -0.33 9.07 -0.26
N LEU A 17 0.85 8.60 0.17
CA LEU A 17 1.07 7.18 0.47
C LEU A 17 0.22 6.70 1.64
N ALA A 18 0.11 7.50 2.70
CA ALA A 18 -0.75 7.19 3.84
C ALA A 18 -2.23 7.18 3.47
N SER A 19 -2.66 8.02 2.52
CA SER A 19 -4.05 8.07 2.05
C SER A 19 -4.39 6.82 1.25
N MET A 20 -3.54 6.44 0.28
CA MET A 20 -3.69 5.20 -0.49
C MET A 20 -3.70 3.97 0.41
N ARG A 21 -2.82 3.94 1.43
CA ARG A 21 -2.80 2.83 2.38
C ARG A 21 -4.04 2.80 3.26
N ALA A 22 -4.56 3.96 3.68
CA ALA A 22 -5.79 4.03 4.45
C ALA A 22 -6.99 3.48 3.67
N GLU A 23 -7.06 3.73 2.36
CA GLU A 23 -8.10 3.15 1.48
C GLU A 23 -8.03 1.62 1.46
N GLN A 24 -6.82 1.04 1.38
CA GLN A 24 -6.66 -0.42 1.46
C GLN A 24 -7.16 -0.98 2.80
N LEU A 25 -6.83 -0.32 3.92
CA LEU A 25 -7.31 -0.73 5.24
C LEU A 25 -8.83 -0.60 5.36
N GLN A 26 -9.42 0.44 4.76
CA GLN A 26 -10.88 0.60 4.69
C GLN A 26 -11.55 -0.48 3.85
N ALA A 27 -10.90 -0.95 2.78
CA ALA A 27 -11.35 -2.08 1.97
C ALA A 27 -11.20 -3.45 2.65
N GLY A 28 -10.68 -3.49 3.89
CA GLY A 28 -10.53 -4.72 4.68
C GLY A 28 -9.14 -5.35 4.61
N ALA A 29 -8.14 -4.66 4.06
CA ALA A 29 -6.76 -5.14 4.13
C ALA A 29 -6.28 -5.26 5.59
N LEU A 30 -5.43 -6.24 5.85
CA LEU A 30 -4.86 -6.44 7.16
C LEU A 30 -3.83 -5.35 7.49
N PRO A 31 -3.85 -4.79 8.71
CA PRO A 31 -2.78 -3.96 9.23
C PRO A 31 -1.44 -4.70 9.28
N ARG A 32 -0.36 -4.03 8.87
CA ARG A 32 1.04 -4.50 8.93
C ARG A 32 1.70 -4.17 10.26
N VAL A 33 1.16 -3.21 11.01
CA VAL A 33 1.61 -2.83 12.36
C VAL A 33 0.58 -3.20 13.41
N LYS A 34 1.06 -3.57 14.61
CA LYS A 34 0.21 -3.60 15.80
C LYS A 34 0.07 -2.18 16.30
N SER A 35 -1.09 -1.58 16.01
CA SER A 35 -1.44 -0.24 16.49
C SER A 35 -2.37 -0.33 17.69
N GLU A 36 -2.15 0.54 18.67
CA GLU A 36 -3.10 0.79 19.77
C GLU A 36 -4.33 1.58 19.27
N HIS A 37 -4.22 2.16 18.07
CA HIS A 37 -5.26 3.01 17.49
C HIS A 37 -6.18 2.20 16.57
N ARG A 38 -7.48 2.42 16.71
CA ARG A 38 -8.52 1.82 15.85
C ARG A 38 -8.76 2.60 14.55
N LYS A 39 -8.22 3.82 14.44
CA LYS A 39 -8.46 4.71 13.29
C LYS A 39 -7.54 4.30 12.14
N VAL A 40 -8.14 3.84 11.04
CA VAL A 40 -7.44 3.38 9.82
C VAL A 40 -6.40 4.38 9.30
N THR A 41 -6.68 5.67 9.36
CA THR A 41 -5.76 6.72 8.91
C THR A 41 -4.52 6.83 9.80
N VAL A 42 -4.66 6.58 11.10
CA VAL A 42 -3.53 6.60 12.04
C VAL A 42 -2.66 5.35 11.83
N ILE A 43 -3.29 4.19 11.67
CA ILE A 43 -2.60 2.93 11.35
C ILE A 43 -1.81 3.08 10.04
N ALA A 44 -2.43 3.64 8.99
CA ALA A 44 -1.75 3.87 7.72
C ALA A 44 -0.54 4.81 7.86
N GLN A 45 -0.66 5.88 8.65
CA GLN A 45 0.46 6.79 8.94
C GLN A 45 1.61 6.08 9.67
N GLU A 46 1.29 5.20 10.63
CA GLU A 46 2.27 4.38 11.35
C GLU A 46 2.98 3.39 10.43
N GLU A 47 2.24 2.72 9.53
CA GLU A 47 2.83 1.81 8.55
C GLU A 47 3.77 2.52 7.58
N VAL A 48 3.37 3.71 7.09
CA VAL A 48 4.21 4.53 6.21
C VAL A 48 5.45 5.03 6.97
N ALA A 49 5.29 5.48 8.21
CA ALA A 49 6.40 5.92 9.05
C ALA A 49 7.38 4.78 9.39
N ALA A 50 6.88 3.55 9.50
CA ALA A 50 7.70 2.35 9.69
C ALA A 50 8.37 1.84 8.41
N GLY A 51 8.11 2.47 7.25
CA GLY A 51 8.63 2.02 5.95
C GLY A 51 8.05 0.69 5.47
N LEU A 52 6.90 0.28 6.02
CA LEU A 52 6.23 -0.98 5.68
C LEU A 52 5.28 -0.85 4.50
N VAL A 53 5.10 0.35 3.95
CA VAL A 53 4.29 0.61 2.76
C VAL A 53 5.24 0.97 1.63
N GLU A 54 5.21 0.17 0.58
CA GLU A 54 6.01 0.41 -0.61
C GLU A 54 5.53 1.68 -1.31
N ALA A 55 6.47 2.56 -1.65
CA ALA A 55 6.16 3.75 -2.43
C ALA A 55 5.69 3.31 -3.81
N TRP A 56 4.59 3.90 -4.28
CA TRP A 56 4.13 3.69 -5.65
C TRP A 56 5.19 4.25 -6.60
N ASP A 57 5.78 3.36 -7.38
CA ASP A 57 6.69 3.68 -8.47
C ASP A 57 5.94 3.45 -9.79
N PRO A 58 5.65 4.50 -10.59
CA PRO A 58 5.00 4.35 -11.88
C PRO A 58 5.75 3.42 -12.83
N ASP A 59 7.08 3.34 -12.71
CA ASP A 59 7.91 2.49 -13.57
C ASP A 59 7.91 1.03 -13.11
N ALA A 60 7.62 0.76 -11.82
CA ALA A 60 7.44 -0.60 -11.32
C ALA A 60 6.15 -1.26 -11.80
N ALA A 61 5.12 -0.48 -12.15
CA ALA A 61 3.87 -1.01 -12.70
C ALA A 61 4.05 -1.62 -14.10
N GLU A 62 5.10 -1.26 -14.85
CA GLU A 62 5.43 -1.90 -16.13
C GLU A 62 6.09 -3.28 -15.94
N ALA A 63 6.77 -3.50 -14.81
CA ALA A 63 7.46 -4.76 -14.51
C ALA A 63 6.54 -5.86 -13.95
N ALA A 64 5.36 -5.50 -13.43
CA ALA A 64 4.33 -6.46 -13.03
C ALA A 64 3.51 -6.87 -14.27
N GLY A 65 4.08 -7.77 -15.07
CA GLY A 65 3.43 -8.33 -16.26
C GLY A 65 2.04 -8.94 -15.98
N PRO A 66 1.20 -9.12 -17.02
CA PRO A 66 -0.16 -9.60 -16.89
C PRO A 66 -0.17 -11.12 -16.60
N ASP A 67 0.05 -11.51 -15.36
CA ASP A 67 -0.18 -12.89 -14.91
C ASP A 67 -0.89 -12.91 -13.55
N ALA A 68 -2.22 -12.93 -13.61
CA ALA A 68 -3.07 -13.55 -12.60
C ALA A 68 -4.50 -13.77 -13.14
N SER A 69 -4.64 -14.54 -14.22
CA SER A 69 -5.87 -15.33 -14.46
C SER A 69 -5.58 -16.48 -15.43
N GLY A 70 -4.92 -17.51 -14.92
CA GLY A 70 -4.85 -18.82 -15.54
C GLY A 70 -6.07 -19.70 -15.19
N GLY A 71 -6.61 -20.37 -16.20
CA GLY A 71 -7.55 -21.51 -16.12
C GLY A 71 -8.90 -21.21 -16.78
N VAL A 72 -9.46 -21.99 -17.72
CA VAL A 72 -9.27 -23.38 -18.18
C VAL A 72 -9.88 -23.42 -19.60
N GLY A 73 -9.21 -23.89 -20.66
CA GLY A 73 -9.12 -25.31 -21.05
C GLY A 73 -10.42 -25.81 -21.70
N GLY A 74 -10.43 -26.01 -23.02
CA GLY A 74 -11.57 -26.59 -23.74
C GLY A 74 -11.44 -26.52 -25.27
N GLU A 75 -10.47 -27.27 -25.82
CA GLU A 75 -10.57 -27.84 -27.17
C GLU A 75 -11.75 -28.85 -27.23
N ASP A 76 -12.18 -29.17 -28.46
CA ASP A 76 -13.16 -30.19 -28.88
C ASP A 76 -14.58 -29.71 -29.26
N ALA A 77 -14.77 -29.38 -30.55
CA ALA A 77 -15.68 -30.07 -31.49
C ALA A 77 -15.85 -29.28 -32.81
#